data_AF-A0A437JGK2-F1
#
_entry.id   AF-A0A437JGK2-F1
#
_cell.length_a   1.000
_cell.length_b   1.000
_cell.length_c   1.000
_cell.angle_alpha   90.00
_cell.angle_beta   90.00
_cell.angle_gamma   90.00
#
_symmetry.space_group_name_H-M   'P 1'
#
loop_
_entity.id
_entity.type
_entity.pdbx_description
1 polymer ?
#
loop_
_entity_poly.entity_id
_entity_poly.type
_entity_poly.pdbx_seq_one_letter_code
_entity_poly.pdbx_strand_id
1 'polypeptide(L)' 'MTKPMTQTDASRIQSAQAKKGGGQVEKSSFSSRATKAGVRNASGKTPPPNGPSKTGNPSGGGRGNNPPSKR' A
#
# COMPACT_ATOMS: atom_id res chain seq x y z
N MET A 1 9.20 -19.13 3.77
CA MET A 1 7.90 -18.46 3.93
C MET A 1 8.12 -16.97 4.15
N THR A 2 7.69 -16.10 3.23
CA THR A 2 7.87 -14.64 3.35
C THR A 2 6.84 -14.06 4.31
N LYS A 3 7.27 -13.30 5.32
CA LYS A 3 6.37 -12.65 6.28
C LYS A 3 5.85 -11.33 5.68
N PRO A 4 4.52 -11.16 5.50
CA PRO A 4 3.99 -9.91 4.96
C PRO A 4 4.16 -8.77 5.97
N MET A 5 4.40 -7.56 5.48
CA MET A 5 4.43 -6.35 6.31
C MET A 5 3.09 -6.16 7.02
N THR A 6 3.09 -6.10 8.35
CA THR A 6 1.88 -5.85 9.14
C THR A 6 1.70 -4.36 9.45
N GLN A 7 0.50 -3.96 9.86
CA GLN A 7 0.25 -2.60 10.32
C GLN A 7 1.08 -2.26 11.56
N THR A 8 1.27 -3.22 12.46
CA THR A 8 2.10 -3.06 13.66
C THR A 8 3.57 -2.82 13.29
N ASP A 9 4.11 -3.57 12.32
CA ASP A 9 5.48 -3.35 11.84
C ASP A 9 5.63 -1.97 11.21
N ALA A 10 4.65 -1.55 10.39
CA ALA A 10 4.62 -0.21 9.81
C ALA A 10 4.61 0.90 10.88
N SER A 11 3.82 0.76 11.95
CA SER A 11 3.78 1.72 13.07
C SER A 11 5.13 1.83 13.77
N ARG A 12 5.85 0.72 13.97
CA ARG A 12 7.21 0.74 14.54
C ARG A 12 8.19 1.48 13.62
N ILE A 13 8.13 1.22 12.32
CA ILE A 13 8.96 1.89 11.31
C ILE A 13 8.68 3.41 11.29
N GLN A 14 7.40 3.79 11.32
CA GLN A 14 6.98 5.19 11.35
C GLN A 14 7.48 5.90 12.62
N SER A 15 7.34 5.27 13.79
CA SER A 15 7.83 5.82 15.05
C SER A 15 9.35 6.03 15.03
N ALA A 16 10.11 5.05 14.51
CA ALA A 16 11.56 5.15 14.42
C ALA A 16 12.00 6.29 13.49
N GLN A 17 11.32 6.49 12.36
CA GLN A 17 11.62 7.59 11.45
C GLN A 17 11.25 8.95 12.06
N ALA A 18 10.07 9.08 12.66
CA ALA A 18 9.65 10.31 13.31
C ALA A 18 10.64 10.71 14.42
N LYS A 19 11.12 9.77 15.22
CA LYS A 19 12.16 10.04 16.24
C LYS A 19 13.46 10.59 15.63
N LYS A 20 13.86 10.08 14.47
CA LYS A 20 15.06 10.55 13.75
C LYS A 20 14.85 11.92 13.08
N GLY A 21 13.63 12.20 12.63
CA GLY A 21 13.28 13.42 11.88
C GLY A 21 12.58 14.49 12.71
N GLY A 22 12.74 14.51 14.04
CA GLY A 22 12.12 15.54 14.89
C GLY A 22 10.59 15.55 14.86
N GLY A 23 9.96 14.39 14.65
CA GLY A 23 8.52 14.21 14.51
C GLY A 23 8.03 14.10 13.06
N GLN A 24 8.89 14.34 12.07
CA GLN A 24 8.51 14.32 10.66
C GLN A 24 8.76 12.96 9.98
N VAL A 25 7.89 12.62 9.04
CA VAL A 25 8.02 11.42 8.20
C VAL A 25 7.89 11.85 6.74
N GLU A 26 9.02 11.75 6.02
CA GLU A 26 9.10 12.08 4.61
C GLU A 26 8.18 11.21 3.74
N LYS A 27 7.42 11.85 2.83
CA LYS A 27 6.33 11.23 2.04
C LYS A 27 6.77 10.14 1.07
N SER A 28 8.06 10.09 0.74
CA SER A 28 8.66 9.09 -0.17
C SER A 28 9.57 8.10 0.54
N SER A 29 9.60 8.15 1.88
CA SER A 29 10.49 7.32 2.69
C SER A 29 10.04 5.85 2.75
N PHE A 30 10.93 5.04 3.31
CA PHE A 30 10.62 3.66 3.66
C PHE A 30 9.40 3.54 4.57
N SER A 31 9.20 4.44 5.54
CA SER A 31 7.99 4.44 6.40
C SER A 31 6.72 4.60 5.58
N SER A 32 6.66 5.56 4.65
CA SER A 32 5.47 5.73 3.80
C SER A 32 5.14 4.48 2.98
N ARG A 33 6.17 3.76 2.50
CA ARG A 33 6.00 2.48 1.79
C ARG A 33 5.54 1.37 2.72
N ALA A 34 6.12 1.29 3.93
CA ALA A 34 5.74 0.30 4.95
C ALA A 34 4.28 0.47 5.39
N THR A 35 3.85 1.70 5.67
CA THR A 35 2.45 2.00 6.03
C THR A 35 1.50 1.63 4.89
N LYS A 36 1.87 1.96 3.64
CA LYS A 36 1.08 1.56 2.46
C LYS A 36 0.96 0.04 2.33
N ALA A 37 2.05 -0.70 2.57
CA ALA A 37 2.06 -2.15 2.54
C ALA A 37 1.24 -2.76 3.68
N GLY A 38 1.41 -2.26 4.91
CA GLY A 38 0.66 -2.70 6.08
C GLY A 38 -0.84 -2.52 5.91
N VAL A 39 -1.30 -1.37 5.43
CA VAL A 39 -2.73 -1.10 5.14
C VAL A 39 -3.25 -2.02 4.04
N ARG A 40 -2.50 -2.21 2.95
CA ARG A 40 -2.88 -3.11 1.86
C ARG A 40 -3.03 -4.55 2.34
N ASN A 41 -2.06 -5.05 3.11
CA ASN A 41 -2.06 -6.41 3.64
C ASN A 41 -3.16 -6.61 4.68
N ALA A 42 -3.39 -5.63 5.56
CA ALA A 42 -4.47 -5.67 6.55
C ALA A 42 -5.87 -5.70 5.90
N SER A 43 -6.04 -5.04 4.75
CA SER A 43 -7.33 -5.01 4.06
C SER A 43 -7.72 -6.36 3.42
N GLY A 44 -6.80 -7.33 3.31
CA GLY A 44 -7.00 -8.62 2.64
C GLY A 44 -7.38 -8.52 1.15
N LYS A 45 -7.61 -7.32 0.63
CA LYS A 45 -8.01 -7.02 -0.74
C LYS A 45 -6.76 -6.79 -1.56
N THR A 46 -6.09 -7.87 -1.93
CA THR A 46 -5.24 -7.84 -3.12
C THR A 46 -6.16 -7.51 -4.29
N PRO A 47 -5.99 -6.37 -4.99
CA PRO A 47 -6.74 -6.15 -6.22
C PRO A 47 -6.47 -7.36 -7.12
N PRO A 48 -7.48 -7.91 -7.82
CA PRO A 48 -7.22 -8.96 -8.79
C PRO A 48 -6.08 -8.48 -9.72
N PRO A 49 -5.17 -9.37 -10.14
CA PRO A 49 -4.02 -8.99 -10.98
C PRO A 49 -4.40 -8.13 -12.21
N ASN A 50 -5.65 -8.27 -12.66
CA ASN A 50 -6.28 -7.58 -13.78
C ASN A 50 -7.50 -6.73 -13.37
N GLY A 51 -7.50 -6.16 -12.17
CA GLY A 51 -8.58 -5.30 -11.70
C GLY A 51 -8.58 -3.92 -12.38
N PRO A 52 -9.75 -3.29 -12.55
CA PRO A 52 -9.84 -1.95 -13.10
C PRO A 52 -9.12 -0.93 -12.21
N SER A 53 -8.58 0.11 -12.85
CA SER A 53 -7.86 1.19 -12.18
C SER A 53 -8.73 1.92 -11.15
N LYS A 54 -8.22 2.11 -9.92
CA LYS A 54 -8.92 2.85 -8.86
C LYS A 54 -8.69 4.37 -8.93
N THR A 55 -7.82 4.84 -9.84
CA THR A 55 -7.35 6.23 -9.88
C THR A 55 -7.93 7.03 -11.06
N GLY A 56 -9.02 6.56 -11.69
CA GLY A 56 -9.65 7.22 -12.84
C GLY A 56 -8.86 7.16 -14.15
N ASN A 57 -7.54 6.97 -14.10
CA ASN A 57 -6.70 6.80 -15.28
C ASN A 57 -6.88 5.40 -15.88
N PRO A 58 -6.92 5.26 -17.22
CA PRO A 58 -6.97 3.96 -17.87
C PRO A 58 -5.77 3.11 -17.43
N SER A 59 -6.02 1.82 -17.26
CA SER A 59 -4.93 0.89 -17.04
C SER A 59 -4.10 0.80 -18.33
N GLY A 60 -2.77 0.87 -18.22
CA GLY A 60 -1.88 0.57 -19.34
C GLY A 60 -2.18 -0.80 -19.95
N GLY A 61 -1.89 -0.95 -21.24
CA GLY A 61 -2.15 -2.18 -21.99
C GLY A 61 -1.57 -3.42 -21.30
N GLY A 62 -2.38 -4.46 -21.16
CA GLY A 62 -1.99 -5.73 -20.51
C GLY A 62 -2.69 -6.05 -19.19
N ARG A 63 -3.58 -5.19 -18.67
CA ARG A 63 -4.48 -5.58 -17.56
C ARG A 63 -5.81 -6.06 -18.13
N GLY A 64 -6.22 -7.25 -17.73
CA GLY A 64 -7.42 -7.92 -18.23
C GLY A 64 -8.74 -7.17 -18.00
N ASN A 65 -9.73 -7.49 -18.82
CA ASN A 65 -11.02 -6.79 -18.98
C ASN A 65 -12.02 -7.04 -17.83
N ASN A 66 -11.58 -7.19 -16.58
CA ASN A 66 -12.51 -7.52 -15.51
C ASN A 66 -13.41 -6.31 -15.21
N PRO A 67 -14.75 -6.49 -15.16
CA PRO A 67 -15.67 -5.38 -14.95
C PRO A 67 -15.42 -4.71 -13.59
N PRO A 68 -15.68 -3.39 -13.46
CA PRO A 68 -15.65 -2.72 -12.16
C PRO A 68 -16.63 -3.39 -11.20
N SER A 69 -16.23 -3.51 -9.93
CA SER A 69 -17.09 -4.05 -8.87
C SER A 69 -18.38 -3.22 -8.82
N LYS A 70 -19.54 -3.88 -8.96
CA LYS A 70 -20.84 -3.23 -8.73
C LYS A 70 -20.85 -2.71 -7.27
N ARG A 71 -21.15 -1.42 -7.10
CA ARG A 71 -21.34 -0.78 -5.78
C ARG A 71 -22.72 -1.13 -5.24
#